data_AF-A0A7C5N0D2-F1
#
_entry.id   AF-A0A7C5N0D2-F1
#
_cell.length_a   1.000
_cell.length_b   1.000
_cell.length_c   1.000
_cell.angle_alpha   90.00
_cell.angle_beta   90.00
_cell.angle_gamma   90.00
#
_symmetry.space_group_name_H-M   'P 1'
#
loop_
_entity.id
_entity.type
_entity.pdbx_description
1 polymer ?
#
loop_
_entity_poly.entity_id
_entity_poly.type
_entity_poly.pdbx_seq_one_letter_code
_entity_poly.pdbx_strand_id
1 'polypeptide(L)'
;MSENKIQTGSLVLYKIRPAIVESVGEKYEIRFEDGRVKRVRQKDIRLLHPGPARGFDEVLEGPEGDPREAWELLQGESVSLAELAELVYGDYTPAAAWAAWQLLQEDLWFEGSVNAIRARDAETVARIREERERKVREAEEQAAFLERLQRGELAEEDRQRLQEVERVALGRSNRSRILASLDLAETPEAAHALLLRSGHWPEEHNPWPERQGALLESPDLPLPSLPEEERRDLTHLEAWAIDDEGNTDPDDAISLEGDRIWVHVADVAALVRPDSHLDLAARERSANLYLPERTVSMLPPALTDELGLGLQEISPALSFGFRLGAEGTVEEVEIT
;
A
#
# COMPACT_ATOMS: atom_id res chain seq x y z
N MET A 1 -33.02 -52.44 -14.59
CA MET A 1 -32.83 -50.99 -14.37
C MET A 1 -32.59 -50.37 -15.73
N SER A 2 -33.57 -49.63 -16.22
CA SER A 2 -33.61 -49.05 -17.56
C SER A 2 -32.48 -48.02 -17.71
N GLU A 3 -31.60 -48.18 -18.69
CA GLU A 3 -30.69 -47.09 -19.07
C GLU A 3 -31.54 -45.90 -19.52
N ASN A 4 -31.55 -44.81 -18.73
CA ASN A 4 -32.24 -43.57 -19.08
C ASN A 4 -31.65 -43.00 -20.38
N LYS A 5 -32.36 -43.17 -21.50
CA LYS A 5 -31.94 -42.67 -22.82
C LYS A 5 -32.28 -41.19 -22.95
N ILE A 6 -31.37 -40.44 -23.57
CA ILE A 6 -31.60 -39.05 -23.96
C ILE A 6 -32.71 -39.03 -25.03
N GLN A 7 -33.77 -38.30 -24.78
CA GLN A 7 -34.94 -38.15 -25.65
C GLN A 7 -35.29 -36.67 -25.84
N THR A 8 -36.21 -36.36 -26.76
CA THR A 8 -36.76 -35.00 -26.87
C THR A 8 -37.41 -34.59 -25.56
N GLY A 9 -37.10 -33.39 -25.08
CA GLY A 9 -37.50 -32.87 -23.78
C GLY A 9 -36.60 -33.29 -22.61
N SER A 10 -35.52 -34.05 -22.83
CA SER A 10 -34.52 -34.30 -21.79
C SER A 10 -33.76 -33.03 -21.42
N LEU A 11 -33.46 -32.87 -20.13
CA LEU A 11 -32.55 -31.84 -19.62
C LEU A 11 -31.12 -32.40 -19.62
N VAL A 12 -30.19 -31.68 -20.23
CA VAL A 12 -28.79 -32.07 -20.35
C VAL A 12 -27.86 -30.91 -19.98
N LEU A 13 -26.64 -31.23 -19.56
CA LEU A 13 -25.54 -30.28 -19.44
C LEU A 13 -24.75 -30.24 -20.74
N TYR A 14 -24.54 -29.04 -21.26
CA TYR A 14 -23.47 -28.78 -22.22
C TYR A 14 -22.40 -27.95 -21.53
N LYS A 15 -21.26 -28.58 -21.22
CA LYS A 15 -20.26 -28.09 -20.25
C LYS A 15 -20.91 -27.96 -18.85
N ILE A 16 -21.12 -26.74 -18.37
CA ILE A 16 -21.74 -26.44 -17.06
C ILE A 16 -23.14 -25.83 -17.19
N ARG A 17 -23.60 -25.57 -18.43
CA ARG A 17 -24.86 -24.85 -18.68
C ARG A 17 -25.99 -25.84 -18.95
N PRO A 18 -27.22 -25.54 -18.48
CA PRO A 18 -28.37 -26.37 -18.75
C PRO A 18 -28.84 -26.17 -20.19
N ALA A 19 -29.35 -27.25 -20.77
CA ALA A 19 -29.82 -27.30 -22.15
C ALA A 19 -30.98 -28.30 -22.27
N ILE A 20 -32.01 -28.00 -23.05
CA ILE A 20 -33.14 -28.90 -23.32
C ILE A 20 -32.98 -29.51 -24.71
N VAL A 21 -33.15 -30.82 -24.83
CA VAL A 21 -33.06 -31.53 -26.11
C VAL A 21 -34.33 -31.30 -26.93
N GLU A 22 -34.19 -30.72 -28.13
CA GLU A 22 -35.31 -30.46 -29.04
C GLU A 22 -35.52 -31.61 -30.03
N SER A 23 -34.44 -32.22 -30.54
CA SER A 23 -34.54 -33.38 -31.42
C SER A 23 -33.39 -34.36 -31.24
N VAL A 24 -33.69 -35.65 -31.44
CA VAL A 24 -32.74 -36.77 -31.36
C VAL A 24 -32.56 -37.39 -32.74
N GLY A 25 -31.33 -37.41 -33.23
CA GLY A 25 -30.92 -38.05 -34.49
C GLY A 25 -29.45 -38.48 -34.44
N GLU A 26 -28.72 -38.47 -35.56
CA GLU A 26 -27.26 -38.72 -35.55
C GLU A 26 -26.47 -37.73 -34.68
N LYS A 27 -27.04 -36.53 -34.50
CA LYS A 27 -26.60 -35.51 -33.54
C LYS A 27 -27.82 -35.05 -32.76
N TYR A 28 -27.60 -34.56 -31.54
CA TYR A 28 -28.63 -34.01 -30.67
C TYR A 28 -28.75 -32.52 -30.94
N GLU A 29 -29.98 -32.02 -31.09
CA GLU A 29 -30.26 -30.59 -31.14
C GLU A 29 -30.67 -30.13 -29.74
N ILE A 30 -29.94 -29.19 -29.18
CA ILE A 30 -30.16 -28.68 -27.83
C ILE A 30 -30.42 -27.18 -27.84
N ARG A 31 -31.36 -26.72 -27.01
CA ARG A 31 -31.70 -25.30 -26.79
C ARG A 31 -31.20 -24.84 -25.43
N PHE A 32 -30.55 -23.67 -25.39
CA PHE A 32 -30.14 -22.98 -24.17
C PHE A 32 -31.23 -22.02 -23.67
N GLU A 33 -31.07 -21.56 -22.43
CA GLU A 33 -31.94 -20.56 -21.78
C GLU A 33 -32.14 -19.30 -22.63
N ASP A 34 -31.07 -18.79 -23.23
CA ASP A 34 -31.08 -17.61 -24.11
C ASP A 34 -31.72 -17.84 -25.50
N GLY A 35 -32.37 -18.99 -25.70
CA GLY A 35 -33.04 -19.37 -26.94
C GLY A 35 -32.11 -19.86 -28.05
N ARG A 36 -30.78 -19.86 -27.86
CA ARG A 36 -29.84 -20.37 -28.87
C ARG A 36 -29.94 -21.88 -28.99
N VAL A 37 -29.90 -22.39 -30.22
CA VAL A 37 -29.92 -23.81 -30.54
C VAL A 37 -28.55 -24.28 -31.05
N LYS A 38 -28.12 -25.48 -30.66
CA LYS A 38 -26.84 -26.07 -31.08
C LYS A 38 -26.97 -27.56 -31.36
N ARG A 39 -26.30 -28.02 -32.44
CA ARG A 39 -26.18 -29.45 -32.77
C ARG A 39 -24.89 -30.03 -32.18
N VAL A 40 -25.00 -31.03 -31.32
CA VAL A 40 -23.90 -31.61 -30.53
C VAL A 40 -23.87 -33.13 -30.63
N ARG A 41 -22.71 -33.75 -30.35
CA ARG A 41 -22.61 -35.22 -30.27
C ARG A 41 -22.93 -35.68 -28.86
N GLN A 42 -23.34 -36.94 -28.68
CA GLN A 42 -23.68 -37.50 -27.37
C GLN A 42 -22.58 -37.30 -26.31
N LYS A 43 -21.31 -37.45 -26.71
CA LYS A 43 -20.15 -37.26 -25.81
C LYS A 43 -19.98 -35.82 -25.29
N ASP A 44 -20.60 -34.85 -25.94
CA ASP A 44 -20.45 -33.42 -25.61
C ASP A 44 -21.54 -32.95 -24.63
N ILE A 45 -22.50 -33.83 -24.29
CA ILE A 45 -23.61 -33.55 -23.39
C ILE A 45 -23.69 -34.62 -22.29
N ARG A 46 -24.13 -34.20 -21.11
CA ARG A 46 -24.37 -35.12 -19.98
C ARG A 46 -25.85 -35.06 -19.60
N LEU A 47 -26.51 -36.21 -19.51
CA LEU A 47 -27.92 -36.24 -19.10
C LEU A 47 -28.06 -35.79 -17.65
N LEU A 48 -28.91 -34.80 -17.39
CA LEU A 48 -29.33 -34.38 -16.06
C LEU A 48 -30.69 -34.93 -15.69
N HIS A 49 -31.65 -34.97 -16.62
CA HIS A 49 -32.99 -35.52 -16.35
C HIS A 49 -33.62 -36.03 -17.67
N PRO A 50 -34.28 -37.21 -17.70
CA PRO A 50 -34.85 -37.78 -18.93
C PRO A 50 -36.00 -36.96 -19.54
N GLY A 51 -36.58 -36.04 -18.78
CA GLY A 51 -37.65 -35.13 -19.22
C GLY A 51 -39.05 -35.60 -18.81
N PRO A 52 -40.12 -34.93 -19.30
CA PRO A 52 -40.07 -33.80 -20.21
C PRO A 52 -39.87 -32.46 -19.49
N ALA A 53 -38.80 -31.73 -19.83
CA ALA A 53 -38.63 -30.31 -19.49
C ALA A 53 -39.34 -29.46 -20.55
N ARG A 54 -40.37 -28.71 -20.16
CA ARG A 54 -41.21 -27.95 -21.12
C ARG A 54 -40.63 -26.57 -21.46
N GLY A 55 -39.87 -25.98 -20.54
CA GLY A 55 -39.22 -24.68 -20.72
C GLY A 55 -38.17 -24.42 -19.63
N PHE A 56 -37.41 -23.33 -19.77
CA PHE A 56 -36.42 -22.95 -18.77
C PHE A 56 -37.03 -22.24 -17.55
N ASP A 57 -38.18 -21.57 -17.71
CA ASP A 57 -38.89 -20.93 -16.59
C ASP A 57 -39.16 -21.95 -15.46
N GLU A 58 -39.67 -23.13 -15.81
CA GLU A 58 -39.90 -24.24 -14.89
C GLU A 58 -38.60 -24.83 -14.30
N VAL A 59 -37.52 -24.88 -15.08
CA VAL A 59 -36.25 -25.48 -14.65
C VAL A 59 -35.47 -24.55 -13.73
N LEU A 60 -35.56 -23.24 -13.94
CA LEU A 60 -34.77 -22.23 -13.25
C LEU A 60 -35.42 -21.71 -11.97
N GLU A 61 -36.75 -21.72 -11.85
CA GLU A 61 -37.43 -21.36 -10.60
C GLU A 61 -37.04 -22.29 -9.45
N GLY A 62 -36.79 -23.58 -9.74
CA GLY A 62 -36.36 -24.57 -8.76
C GLY A 62 -37.44 -24.90 -7.71
N PRO A 63 -37.53 -26.13 -7.21
CA PRO A 63 -38.41 -26.44 -6.09
C PRO A 63 -37.82 -25.93 -4.76
N GLU A 64 -38.68 -25.55 -3.80
CA GLU A 64 -38.26 -25.36 -2.42
C GLU A 64 -37.75 -26.69 -1.85
N GLY A 65 -36.61 -26.67 -1.18
CA GLY A 65 -36.01 -27.87 -0.58
C GLY A 65 -35.10 -27.53 0.59
N ASP A 66 -34.68 -28.56 1.32
CA ASP A 66 -33.75 -28.44 2.44
C ASP A 66 -32.44 -29.22 2.17
N PRO A 67 -31.44 -28.57 1.56
CA PRO A 67 -30.14 -29.18 1.29
C PRO A 67 -29.41 -29.64 2.56
N ARG A 68 -29.71 -29.04 3.70
CA ARG A 68 -29.07 -29.36 4.98
C ARG A 68 -29.59 -30.69 5.53
N GLU A 69 -30.90 -30.93 5.46
CA GLU A 69 -31.49 -32.20 5.89
C GLU A 69 -30.90 -33.36 5.08
N ALA A 70 -30.86 -33.24 3.75
CA ALA A 70 -30.24 -34.25 2.89
C ALA A 70 -28.75 -34.46 3.19
N TRP A 71 -28.01 -33.38 3.49
CA TRP A 71 -26.62 -33.46 3.89
C TRP A 71 -26.41 -34.21 5.22
N GLU A 72 -27.27 -33.98 6.21
CA GLU A 72 -27.25 -34.67 7.51
C GLU A 72 -27.63 -36.15 7.40
N LEU A 73 -28.45 -36.52 6.42
CA LEU A 73 -28.89 -37.90 6.16
C LEU A 73 -27.83 -38.75 5.43
N LEU A 74 -27.08 -38.16 4.51
CA LEU A 74 -26.18 -38.91 3.61
C LEU A 74 -24.93 -39.50 4.28
N GLN A 75 -24.50 -39.00 5.45
CA GLN A 75 -23.47 -39.56 6.37
C GLN A 75 -22.39 -40.51 5.79
N GLY A 76 -21.77 -40.15 4.65
CA GLY A 76 -20.69 -40.93 4.02
C GLY A 76 -21.12 -41.92 2.91
N GLU A 77 -22.43 -42.04 2.65
CA GLU A 77 -22.97 -42.74 1.49
C GLU A 77 -22.76 -41.93 0.20
N SER A 78 -22.67 -42.65 -0.91
CA SER A 78 -22.51 -42.07 -2.24
C SER A 78 -23.81 -42.26 -3.01
N VAL A 79 -24.42 -41.16 -3.42
CA VAL A 79 -25.69 -41.15 -4.17
C VAL A 79 -25.52 -40.58 -5.56
N SER A 80 -26.45 -40.90 -6.45
CA SER A 80 -26.60 -40.25 -7.74
C SER A 80 -27.28 -38.88 -7.59
N LEU A 81 -27.20 -38.06 -8.64
CA LEU A 81 -27.90 -36.78 -8.69
C LEU A 81 -29.42 -36.93 -8.55
N ALA A 82 -29.99 -38.03 -9.05
CA ALA A 82 -31.42 -38.31 -8.94
C ALA A 82 -31.83 -38.54 -7.49
N GLU A 83 -31.08 -39.38 -6.77
CA GLU A 83 -31.30 -39.65 -5.35
C GLU A 83 -31.06 -38.39 -4.51
N LEU A 84 -30.05 -37.57 -4.82
CA LEU A 84 -29.85 -36.28 -4.14
C LEU A 84 -31.04 -35.34 -4.36
N ALA A 85 -31.57 -35.27 -5.59
CA ALA A 85 -32.72 -34.43 -5.91
C ALA A 85 -33.98 -34.89 -5.17
N GLU A 86 -34.22 -36.21 -5.07
CA GLU A 86 -35.33 -36.76 -4.27
C GLU A 86 -35.15 -36.48 -2.77
N LEU A 87 -33.93 -36.58 -2.26
CA LEU A 87 -33.64 -36.30 -0.84
C LEU A 87 -33.83 -34.83 -0.47
N VAL A 88 -33.43 -33.90 -1.35
CA VAL A 88 -33.50 -32.44 -1.07
C VAL A 88 -34.87 -31.85 -1.38
N TYR A 89 -35.49 -32.29 -2.48
CA TYR A 89 -36.67 -31.64 -3.06
C TYR A 89 -37.91 -32.56 -3.10
N GLY A 90 -37.81 -33.79 -2.61
CA GLY A 90 -38.91 -34.76 -2.52
C GLY A 90 -39.20 -35.52 -3.82
N ASP A 91 -38.90 -34.95 -4.99
CA ASP A 91 -39.11 -35.57 -6.30
C ASP A 91 -37.99 -35.25 -7.29
N TYR A 92 -37.63 -36.21 -8.15
CA TYR A 92 -36.70 -36.00 -9.25
C TYR A 92 -37.43 -35.41 -10.46
N THR A 93 -37.63 -34.09 -10.46
CA THR A 93 -38.14 -33.32 -11.61
C THR A 93 -36.99 -32.67 -12.40
N PRO A 94 -37.21 -32.16 -13.64
CA PRO A 94 -36.18 -31.39 -14.34
C PRO A 94 -35.64 -30.19 -13.53
N ALA A 95 -36.51 -29.51 -12.79
CA ALA A 95 -36.15 -28.39 -11.92
C ALA A 95 -35.31 -28.87 -10.72
N ALA A 96 -35.73 -29.94 -10.05
CA ALA A 96 -34.98 -30.54 -8.94
C ALA A 96 -33.61 -31.06 -9.38
N ALA A 97 -33.51 -31.66 -10.57
CA ALA A 97 -32.25 -32.14 -11.13
C ALA A 97 -31.26 -31.00 -11.41
N TRP A 98 -31.75 -29.86 -11.92
CA TRP A 98 -30.95 -28.66 -12.11
C TRP A 98 -30.51 -28.05 -10.78
N ALA A 99 -31.44 -27.91 -9.83
CA ALA A 99 -31.16 -27.36 -8.50
C ALA A 99 -30.17 -28.25 -7.71
N ALA A 100 -30.30 -29.58 -7.79
CA ALA A 100 -29.32 -30.51 -7.20
C ALA A 100 -27.94 -30.40 -7.86
N TRP A 101 -27.89 -30.15 -9.17
CA TRP A 101 -26.63 -29.88 -9.85
C TRP A 101 -26.01 -28.55 -9.39
N GLN A 102 -26.81 -27.50 -9.19
CA GLN A 102 -26.33 -26.23 -8.64
C GLN A 102 -25.74 -26.40 -7.24
N LEU A 103 -26.39 -27.15 -6.35
CA LEU A 103 -25.85 -27.48 -5.02
C LEU A 103 -24.48 -28.18 -5.10
N LEU A 104 -24.30 -29.08 -6.06
CA LEU A 104 -23.01 -29.74 -6.30
C LEU A 104 -21.95 -28.75 -6.83
N GLN A 105 -22.34 -27.76 -7.62
CA GLN A 105 -21.43 -26.72 -8.12
C GLN A 105 -21.08 -25.67 -7.07
N GLU A 106 -21.97 -25.44 -6.09
CA GLU A 106 -21.69 -24.57 -4.95
C GLU A 106 -20.55 -25.10 -4.08
N ASP A 107 -20.21 -26.39 -4.16
CA ASP A 107 -19.07 -27.03 -3.47
C ASP A 107 -19.05 -26.74 -1.96
N LEU A 108 -20.22 -26.65 -1.34
CA LEU A 108 -20.39 -26.35 0.08
C LEU A 108 -20.70 -27.62 0.87
N TRP A 109 -21.81 -28.29 0.54
CA TRP A 109 -22.31 -29.47 1.26
C TRP A 109 -21.95 -30.78 0.59
N PHE A 110 -21.85 -30.78 -0.73
CA PHE A 110 -21.70 -31.99 -1.55
C PHE A 110 -20.50 -31.89 -2.47
N GLU A 111 -19.85 -33.02 -2.74
CA GLU A 111 -18.75 -33.14 -3.69
C GLU A 111 -18.89 -34.37 -4.57
N GLY A 112 -18.14 -34.42 -5.68
CA GLY A 112 -18.06 -35.59 -6.56
C GLY A 112 -18.61 -35.34 -7.96
N SER A 113 -19.29 -36.33 -8.52
CA SER A 113 -19.84 -36.27 -9.89
C SER A 113 -21.30 -36.67 -9.91
N VAL A 114 -22.05 -36.39 -10.98
CA VAL A 114 -23.52 -36.66 -11.02
C VAL A 114 -23.92 -38.13 -10.76
N ASN A 115 -22.99 -39.08 -10.84
CA ASN A 115 -23.26 -40.50 -10.57
C ASN A 115 -22.73 -40.97 -9.21
N ALA A 116 -21.96 -40.14 -8.53
CA ALA A 116 -21.30 -40.45 -7.26
C ALA A 116 -21.05 -39.12 -6.51
N ILE A 117 -22.10 -38.63 -5.88
CA ILE A 117 -22.13 -37.45 -5.02
C ILE A 117 -22.03 -37.92 -3.58
N ARG A 118 -21.19 -37.27 -2.78
CA ARG A 118 -21.03 -37.54 -1.36
C ARG A 118 -21.28 -36.27 -0.56
N ALA A 119 -21.90 -36.42 0.60
CA ALA A 119 -21.92 -35.36 1.60
C ALA A 119 -20.51 -35.17 2.16
N ARG A 120 -20.06 -33.91 2.22
CA ARG A 120 -18.83 -33.54 2.94
C ARG A 120 -19.05 -33.75 4.44
N ASP A 121 -18.00 -34.04 5.20
CA ASP A 121 -18.12 -34.14 6.65
C ASP A 121 -18.40 -32.75 7.30
N ALA A 122 -18.92 -32.77 8.53
CA ALA A 122 -19.28 -31.57 9.29
C ALA A 122 -18.12 -30.59 9.50
N GLU A 123 -16.91 -31.11 9.70
CA GLU A 123 -15.71 -30.30 9.90
C GLU A 123 -15.34 -29.55 8.61
N THR A 124 -15.36 -30.24 7.47
CA THR A 124 -15.11 -29.66 6.15
C THR A 124 -16.15 -28.59 5.79
N VAL A 125 -17.45 -28.85 6.00
CA VAL A 125 -18.51 -27.87 5.74
C VAL A 125 -18.35 -26.64 6.63
N ALA A 126 -18.08 -26.83 7.93
CA ALA A 126 -17.84 -25.73 8.86
C ALA A 126 -16.64 -24.87 8.41
N ARG A 127 -15.53 -25.51 8.01
CA ARG A 127 -14.33 -24.81 7.49
C ARG A 127 -14.64 -23.99 6.23
N ILE A 128 -15.38 -24.55 5.27
CA ILE A 128 -15.75 -23.84 4.03
C ILE A 128 -16.65 -22.64 4.35
N ARG A 129 -17.63 -22.80 5.25
CA ARG A 129 -18.51 -21.70 5.69
C ARG A 129 -17.71 -20.59 6.37
N GLU A 130 -16.88 -20.95 7.34
CA GLU A 130 -16.03 -19.99 8.06
C GLU A 130 -15.11 -19.24 7.10
N GLU A 131 -14.51 -19.92 6.12
CA GLU A 131 -13.68 -19.29 5.10
C GLU A 131 -14.47 -18.32 4.21
N ARG A 132 -15.70 -18.70 3.79
CA ARG A 132 -16.58 -17.82 3.00
C ARG A 132 -17.02 -16.60 3.79
N GLU A 133 -17.48 -16.79 5.01
CA GLU A 133 -17.90 -15.71 5.89
C GLU A 133 -16.73 -14.78 6.21
N ARG A 134 -15.53 -15.32 6.45
CA ARG A 134 -14.32 -14.51 6.62
C ARG A 134 -14.02 -13.68 5.39
N LYS A 135 -14.09 -14.26 4.18
CA LYS A 135 -13.88 -13.51 2.93
C LYS A 135 -14.92 -12.40 2.72
N VAL A 136 -16.19 -12.66 3.07
CA VAL A 136 -17.24 -11.64 3.01
C VAL A 136 -16.95 -10.51 4.00
N ARG A 137 -16.64 -10.83 5.26
CA ARG A 137 -16.26 -9.83 6.28
C ARG A 137 -15.05 -9.01 5.87
N GLU A 138 -13.98 -9.66 5.39
CA GLU A 138 -12.77 -8.99 4.90
C GLU A 138 -13.08 -8.05 3.72
N ALA A 139 -13.98 -8.45 2.80
CA ALA A 139 -14.39 -7.61 1.68
C ALA A 139 -15.24 -6.42 2.12
N GLU A 140 -16.17 -6.62 3.07
CA GLU A 140 -16.98 -5.55 3.65
C GLU A 140 -16.11 -4.54 4.43
N GLU A 141 -15.17 -5.02 5.24
CA GLU A 141 -14.20 -4.19 5.95
C GLU A 141 -13.32 -3.40 4.98
N GLN A 142 -12.84 -4.04 3.92
CA GLN A 142 -12.04 -3.37 2.89
C GLN A 142 -12.85 -2.30 2.14
N ALA A 143 -14.11 -2.58 1.79
CA ALA A 143 -14.98 -1.61 1.14
C ALA A 143 -15.26 -0.41 2.05
N ALA A 144 -15.58 -0.66 3.32
CA ALA A 144 -15.81 0.38 4.30
C ALA A 144 -14.56 1.25 4.53
N PHE A 145 -13.37 0.64 4.56
CA PHE A 145 -12.10 1.37 4.64
C PHE A 145 -11.89 2.29 3.43
N LEU A 146 -12.07 1.78 2.21
CA LEU A 146 -11.89 2.58 1.00
C LEU A 146 -12.88 3.76 0.94
N GLU A 147 -14.12 3.54 1.39
CA GLU A 147 -15.12 4.61 1.47
C GLU A 147 -14.73 5.71 2.47
N ARG A 148 -14.25 5.34 3.67
CA ARG A 148 -13.73 6.30 4.66
C ARG A 148 -12.52 7.07 4.12
N LEU A 149 -11.60 6.36 3.48
CA LEU A 149 -10.40 6.93 2.87
C LEU A 149 -10.75 7.98 1.80
N GLN A 150 -11.74 7.71 0.96
CA GLN A 150 -12.22 8.66 -0.05
C GLN A 150 -12.88 9.90 0.57
N ARG A 151 -13.52 9.78 1.74
CA ARG A 151 -14.14 10.89 2.47
C ARG A 151 -13.15 11.68 3.34
N GLY A 152 -11.95 11.15 3.59
CA GLY A 152 -10.99 11.74 4.53
C GLY A 152 -11.38 11.55 6.00
N GLU A 153 -12.24 10.56 6.29
CA GLU A 153 -12.73 10.24 7.64
C GLU A 153 -12.02 9.00 8.20
N LEU A 154 -10.68 9.02 8.18
CA LEU A 154 -9.87 7.87 8.59
C LEU A 154 -9.99 7.59 10.08
N ALA A 155 -10.18 6.31 10.42
CA ALA A 155 -10.00 5.84 11.79
C ALA A 155 -8.51 5.64 12.11
N GLU A 156 -8.15 5.61 13.39
CA GLU A 156 -6.74 5.44 13.80
C GLU A 156 -6.16 4.10 13.30
N GLU A 157 -6.98 3.06 13.29
CA GLU A 157 -6.64 1.72 12.79
C GLU A 157 -6.37 1.71 11.27
N ASP A 158 -6.95 2.66 10.52
CA ASP A 158 -6.77 2.77 9.07
C ASP A 158 -5.39 3.31 8.70
N ARG A 159 -4.75 4.08 9.59
CA ARG A 159 -3.44 4.71 9.32
C ARG A 159 -2.35 3.68 9.03
N GLN A 160 -2.36 2.54 9.72
CA GLN A 160 -1.39 1.48 9.48
C GLN A 160 -1.53 0.88 8.07
N ARG A 161 -2.75 0.87 7.51
CA ARG A 161 -3.00 0.36 6.15
C ARG A 161 -2.38 1.26 5.08
N LEU A 162 -2.21 2.55 5.36
CA LEU A 162 -1.67 3.53 4.41
C LEU A 162 -0.15 3.48 4.26
N GLN A 163 0.56 2.67 5.06
CA GLN A 163 2.03 2.49 4.93
C GLN A 163 2.44 2.07 3.52
N GLU A 164 1.66 1.26 2.81
CA GLU A 164 1.99 0.91 1.43
C GLU A 164 1.87 2.11 0.48
N VAL A 165 0.94 3.03 0.73
CA VAL A 165 0.76 4.27 -0.05
C VAL A 165 1.88 5.25 0.27
N GLU A 166 2.27 5.39 1.55
CA GLU A 166 3.43 6.19 1.97
C GLU A 166 4.70 5.73 1.25
N ARG A 167 4.94 4.42 1.20
CA ARG A 167 6.10 3.87 0.49
C ARG A 167 6.10 4.26 -1.00
N VAL A 168 4.94 4.28 -1.67
CA VAL A 168 4.85 4.77 -3.05
C VAL A 168 5.08 6.28 -3.12
N ALA A 169 4.45 7.05 -2.22
CA ALA A 169 4.59 8.50 -2.15
C ALA A 169 6.05 8.95 -1.92
N LEU A 170 6.83 8.15 -1.19
CA LEU A 170 8.25 8.39 -0.91
C LEU A 170 9.21 7.74 -1.94
N GLY A 171 8.68 7.12 -3.01
CA GLY A 171 9.51 6.48 -4.04
C GLY A 171 10.19 5.17 -3.60
N ARG A 172 9.78 4.59 -2.47
CA ARG A 172 10.30 3.33 -1.90
C ARG A 172 9.55 2.09 -2.39
N SER A 173 8.48 2.28 -3.15
CA SER A 173 7.68 1.24 -3.80
C SER A 173 7.12 1.79 -5.11
N ASN A 174 6.83 0.90 -6.06
CA ASN A 174 6.14 1.21 -7.31
C ASN A 174 4.75 0.56 -7.40
N ARG A 175 4.28 -0.03 -6.30
CA ARG A 175 3.00 -0.75 -6.23
C ARG A 175 2.25 -0.45 -4.93
N SER A 176 0.92 -0.34 -5.04
CA SER A 176 -0.01 -0.25 -3.91
C SER A 176 -1.35 -0.87 -4.30
N ARG A 177 -1.86 -1.78 -3.46
CA ARG A 177 -3.18 -2.39 -3.66
C ARG A 177 -4.29 -1.37 -3.43
N ILE A 178 -4.08 -0.43 -2.51
CA ILE A 178 -5.02 0.67 -2.22
C ILE A 178 -5.15 1.57 -3.45
N LEU A 179 -4.04 2.01 -4.05
CA LEU A 179 -4.08 2.81 -5.28
C LEU A 179 -4.78 2.04 -6.41
N ALA A 180 -4.44 0.77 -6.61
CA ALA A 180 -5.08 -0.07 -7.62
C ALA A 180 -6.59 -0.26 -7.37
N SER A 181 -7.02 -0.43 -6.11
CA SER A 181 -8.43 -0.60 -5.74
C SER A 181 -9.25 0.69 -5.93
N LEU A 182 -8.59 1.85 -5.87
CA LEU A 182 -9.18 3.16 -6.11
C LEU A 182 -9.06 3.61 -7.58
N ASP A 183 -8.52 2.77 -8.47
CA ASP A 183 -8.22 3.09 -9.87
C ASP A 183 -7.34 4.35 -10.02
N LEU A 184 -6.40 4.52 -9.10
CA LEU A 184 -5.42 5.61 -9.11
C LEU A 184 -4.09 5.13 -9.70
N ALA A 185 -3.38 6.04 -10.36
CA ALA A 185 -2.04 5.75 -10.87
C ALA A 185 -1.08 5.39 -9.73
N GLU A 186 -0.26 4.35 -9.90
CA GLU A 186 0.76 3.93 -8.93
C GLU A 186 2.04 4.78 -9.05
N THR A 187 1.89 6.10 -8.86
CA THR A 187 2.96 7.10 -8.95
C THR A 187 3.17 7.81 -7.62
N PRO A 188 4.39 8.32 -7.32
CA PRO A 188 4.64 9.08 -6.10
C PRO A 188 3.70 10.29 -5.93
N GLU A 189 3.35 10.97 -7.02
CA GLU A 189 2.48 12.14 -7.03
C GLU A 189 1.02 11.78 -6.71
N ALA A 190 0.49 10.72 -7.32
CA ALA A 190 -0.86 10.25 -7.05
C ALA A 190 -1.00 9.71 -5.62
N ALA A 191 0.01 8.99 -5.12
CA ALA A 191 0.07 8.52 -3.76
C ALA A 191 0.13 9.69 -2.76
N HIS A 192 1.01 10.67 -2.99
CA HIS A 192 1.09 11.88 -2.18
C HIS A 192 -0.26 12.62 -2.15
N ALA A 193 -0.88 12.84 -3.31
CA ALA A 193 -2.17 13.51 -3.39
C ALA A 193 -3.28 12.75 -2.65
N LEU A 194 -3.25 11.41 -2.62
CA LEU A 194 -4.19 10.62 -1.83
C LEU A 194 -3.97 10.84 -0.33
N LEU A 195 -2.72 10.81 0.15
CA LEU A 195 -2.38 10.98 1.57
C LEU A 195 -2.75 12.38 2.09
N LEU A 196 -2.62 13.41 1.26
CA LEU A 196 -3.07 14.76 1.59
C LEU A 196 -4.60 14.84 1.68
N ARG A 197 -5.30 14.40 0.62
CA ARG A 197 -6.78 14.46 0.58
C ARG A 197 -7.44 13.63 1.68
N SER A 198 -6.80 12.55 2.11
CA SER A 198 -7.32 11.71 3.18
C SER A 198 -7.07 12.27 4.58
N GLY A 199 -6.30 13.36 4.72
CA GLY A 199 -5.88 13.90 6.01
C GLY A 199 -4.87 13.00 6.74
N HIS A 200 -4.26 12.04 6.04
CA HIS A 200 -3.21 11.20 6.64
C HIS A 200 -1.90 11.96 6.77
N TRP A 201 -1.54 12.72 5.74
CA TRP A 201 -0.46 13.70 5.78
C TRP A 201 -1.04 15.11 5.81
N PRO A 202 -0.41 16.04 6.56
CA PRO A 202 -0.79 17.44 6.55
C PRO A 202 -0.40 18.10 5.22
N GLU A 203 -1.04 19.22 4.85
CA GLU A 203 -0.85 19.90 3.56
C GLU A 203 0.59 20.39 3.34
N GLU A 204 1.27 20.74 4.43
CA GLU A 204 2.66 21.18 4.47
C GLU A 204 3.68 20.03 4.33
N HIS A 205 3.23 18.77 4.27
CA HIS A 205 4.14 17.64 4.18
C HIS A 205 4.96 17.68 2.88
N ASN A 206 6.27 17.81 3.02
CA ASN A 206 7.22 17.88 1.91
C ASN A 206 7.96 16.53 1.74
N PRO A 207 7.58 15.67 0.77
CA PRO A 207 8.20 14.36 0.59
C PRO A 207 9.51 14.43 -0.21
N TRP A 208 9.89 15.58 -0.76
CA TRP A 208 11.03 15.69 -1.68
C TRP A 208 12.38 15.38 -1.03
N PRO A 209 12.71 15.88 0.18
CA PRO A 209 13.96 15.54 0.83
C PRO A 209 14.14 14.03 1.00
N GLU A 210 13.09 13.33 1.45
CA GLU A 210 13.13 11.88 1.65
C GLU A 210 13.23 11.12 0.31
N ARG A 211 12.53 11.58 -0.75
CA ARG A 211 12.64 11.02 -2.10
C ARG A 211 14.04 11.13 -2.68
N GLN A 212 14.76 12.20 -2.36
CA GLN A 212 16.15 12.41 -2.79
C GLN A 212 17.16 11.68 -1.89
N GLY A 213 16.70 11.00 -0.83
CA GLY A 213 17.58 10.34 0.13
C GLY A 213 18.36 11.33 1.00
N ALA A 214 17.87 12.56 1.16
CA ALA A 214 18.49 13.54 2.04
C ALA A 214 18.42 13.04 3.50
N LEU A 215 19.45 13.37 4.27
CA LEU A 215 19.45 13.15 5.71
C LEU A 215 18.58 14.22 6.37
N LEU A 216 17.57 13.77 7.11
CA LEU A 216 16.53 14.65 7.67
C LEU A 216 16.69 14.90 9.17
N GLU A 217 17.78 14.41 9.76
CA GLU A 217 18.11 14.57 11.16
C GLU A 217 19.53 15.13 11.30
N SER A 218 19.65 16.18 12.10
CA SER A 218 20.95 16.75 12.48
C SER A 218 21.76 15.71 13.24
N PRO A 219 23.09 15.68 13.10
CA PRO A 219 23.89 14.69 13.80
C PRO A 219 23.88 14.98 15.31
N ASP A 220 23.58 13.95 16.10
CA ASP A 220 23.70 13.98 17.56
C ASP A 220 25.04 13.35 17.95
N LEU A 221 26.10 14.16 17.89
CA LEU A 221 27.46 13.77 18.23
C LEU A 221 27.99 14.64 19.36
N PRO A 222 28.71 14.06 20.34
CA PRO A 222 29.28 14.85 21.42
C PRO A 222 30.37 15.79 20.89
N LEU A 223 30.39 17.01 21.42
CA LEU A 223 31.42 17.99 21.10
C LEU A 223 32.63 17.81 22.02
N PRO A 224 33.86 17.88 21.48
CA PRO A 224 35.03 18.06 22.30
C PRO A 224 35.02 19.47 22.92
N SER A 225 35.72 19.63 24.03
CA SER A 225 35.99 20.98 24.57
C SER A 225 36.88 21.76 23.61
N LEU A 226 36.69 23.08 23.55
CA LEU A 226 37.63 23.98 22.89
C LEU A 226 39.06 23.75 23.42
N PRO A 227 40.06 23.60 22.55
CA PRO A 227 41.44 23.42 22.96
C PRO A 227 41.97 24.71 23.61
N GLU A 228 42.77 24.56 24.67
CA GLU A 228 43.56 25.68 25.21
C GLU A 228 44.70 25.99 24.24
N GLU A 229 44.56 27.07 23.48
CA GLU A 229 45.57 27.53 22.52
C GLU A 229 45.75 29.05 22.61
N GLU A 230 46.95 29.51 22.24
CA GLU A 230 47.23 30.94 22.17
C GLU A 230 46.51 31.53 20.96
N ARG A 231 45.60 32.48 21.21
CA ARG A 231 44.85 33.21 20.19
C ARG A 231 45.17 34.69 20.27
N ARG A 232 45.20 35.37 19.13
CA ARG A 232 45.34 36.83 19.11
C ARG A 232 44.05 37.46 19.67
N ASP A 233 44.20 38.25 20.72
CA ASP A 233 43.09 38.97 21.33
C ASP A 233 42.70 40.20 20.49
N LEU A 234 41.50 40.15 19.90
CA LEU A 234 40.88 41.23 19.13
C LEU A 234 39.62 41.79 19.82
N THR A 235 39.35 41.42 21.08
CA THR A 235 38.13 41.80 21.83
C THR A 235 38.01 43.31 22.10
N HIS A 236 39.08 44.07 21.87
CA HIS A 236 39.08 45.53 21.93
C HIS A 236 38.50 46.19 20.68
N LEU A 237 38.24 45.44 19.61
CA LEU A 237 37.57 45.89 18.39
C LEU A 237 36.07 45.58 18.46
N GLU A 238 35.25 46.47 17.94
CA GLU A 238 33.83 46.19 17.74
C GLU A 238 33.68 45.31 16.49
N ALA A 239 33.03 44.15 16.67
CA ALA A 239 32.77 43.16 15.63
C ALA A 239 31.26 43.06 15.38
N TRP A 240 30.86 43.02 14.11
CA TRP A 240 29.46 42.88 13.70
C TRP A 240 29.26 41.64 12.84
N ALA A 241 28.44 40.70 13.31
CA ALA A 241 27.82 39.68 12.47
C ALA A 241 26.55 40.28 11.85
N ILE A 242 26.46 40.29 10.51
CA ILE A 242 25.40 40.98 9.77
C ILE A 242 24.68 39.96 8.89
N ASP A 243 23.53 39.49 9.37
CA ASP A 243 22.77 38.41 8.75
C ASP A 243 21.31 38.82 8.44
N ASP A 244 20.64 37.99 7.65
CA ASP A 244 19.21 38.13 7.37
C ASP A 244 18.36 38.01 8.64
N GLU A 245 17.20 38.66 8.67
CA GLU A 245 16.25 38.55 9.77
C GLU A 245 15.81 37.09 9.98
N GLY A 246 16.06 36.56 11.18
CA GLY A 246 15.75 35.17 11.54
C GLY A 246 16.90 34.17 11.38
N ASN A 247 18.09 34.60 10.95
CA ASN A 247 19.30 33.78 11.02
C ASN A 247 19.60 33.36 12.47
N THR A 248 20.13 32.14 12.65
CA THR A 248 20.44 31.56 13.97
C THR A 248 21.86 31.01 14.09
N ASP A 249 22.65 31.12 13.02
CA ASP A 249 23.95 30.47 12.85
C ASP A 249 24.95 31.42 12.15
N PRO A 250 25.38 32.49 12.84
CA PRO A 250 26.31 33.47 12.26
C PRO A 250 27.69 32.86 12.06
N ASP A 251 28.06 32.66 10.79
CA ASP A 251 29.35 32.09 10.37
C ASP A 251 30.46 33.15 10.32
N ASP A 252 30.12 34.43 10.11
CA ASP A 252 31.09 35.50 9.93
C ASP A 252 30.74 36.81 10.67
N ALA A 253 31.79 37.57 10.98
CA ALA A 253 31.71 38.91 11.56
C ALA A 253 32.82 39.81 11.02
N ILE A 254 32.59 41.11 11.01
CA ILE A 254 33.55 42.10 10.48
C ILE A 254 33.95 43.08 11.59
N SER A 255 35.24 43.41 11.66
CA SER A 255 35.76 44.50 12.49
C SER A 255 36.65 45.45 11.68
N LEU A 256 36.81 46.69 12.15
CA LEU A 256 37.65 47.71 11.51
C LEU A 256 38.77 48.17 12.45
N GLU A 257 40.00 48.24 11.94
CA GLU A 257 41.18 48.72 12.65
C GLU A 257 42.00 49.66 11.74
N GLY A 258 41.62 50.94 11.69
CA GLY A 258 42.29 51.92 10.82
C GLY A 258 42.11 51.61 9.33
N ASP A 259 43.19 51.29 8.63
CA ASP A 259 43.20 50.87 7.22
C ASP A 259 43.05 49.33 7.05
N ARG A 260 42.84 48.60 8.15
CA ARG A 260 42.65 47.15 8.15
C ARG A 260 41.19 46.77 8.35
N ILE A 261 40.72 45.84 7.52
CA ILE A 261 39.45 45.13 7.70
C ILE A 261 39.76 43.74 8.22
N TRP A 262 39.08 43.34 9.29
CA TRP A 262 39.10 41.98 9.79
C TRP A 262 37.82 41.26 9.39
N VAL A 263 37.96 40.07 8.81
CA VAL A 263 36.87 39.12 8.57
C VAL A 263 37.10 37.95 9.51
N HIS A 264 36.23 37.80 10.49
CA HIS A 264 36.23 36.74 11.47
C HIS A 264 35.30 35.63 10.97
N VAL A 265 35.76 34.39 10.96
CA VAL A 265 34.94 33.23 10.59
C VAL A 265 34.88 32.28 11.78
N ALA A 266 33.70 31.71 12.06
CA ALA A 266 33.51 30.72 13.11
C ALA A 266 34.57 29.61 13.03
N ASP A 267 35.27 29.36 14.14
CA ASP A 267 36.44 28.47 14.15
C ASP A 267 36.05 26.98 14.28
N VAL A 268 35.26 26.51 13.32
CA VAL A 268 34.76 25.13 13.28
C VAL A 268 35.90 24.11 13.28
N ALA A 269 37.03 24.44 12.64
CA ALA A 269 38.19 23.56 12.52
C ALA A 269 38.92 23.34 13.86
N ALA A 270 38.68 24.17 14.88
CA ALA A 270 39.17 23.92 16.24
C ALA A 270 38.57 22.63 16.84
N LEU A 271 37.28 22.37 16.58
CA LEU A 271 36.54 21.21 17.11
C LEU A 271 36.39 20.07 16.09
N VAL A 272 36.26 20.39 14.80
CA VAL A 272 36.04 19.41 13.72
C VAL A 272 37.35 19.12 13.00
N ARG A 273 38.13 18.19 13.55
CA ARG A 273 39.39 17.76 12.95
C ARG A 273 39.15 16.82 11.76
N PRO A 274 40.04 16.81 10.74
CA PRO A 274 39.95 15.89 9.62
C PRO A 274 39.83 14.43 10.08
N ASP A 275 38.93 13.68 9.45
CA ASP A 275 38.62 12.27 9.73
C ASP A 275 38.07 11.99 11.14
N SER A 276 37.70 13.02 11.90
CA SER A 276 36.92 12.86 13.13
C SER A 276 35.48 12.41 12.85
N HIS A 277 34.77 11.93 13.87
CA HIS A 277 33.36 11.57 13.75
C HIS A 277 32.49 12.76 13.28
N LEU A 278 32.80 13.98 13.73
CA LEU A 278 32.12 15.20 13.32
C LEU A 278 32.37 15.49 11.83
N ASP A 279 33.62 15.40 11.38
CA ASP A 279 33.99 15.61 9.98
C ASP A 279 33.34 14.58 9.04
N LEU A 280 33.33 13.30 9.43
CA LEU A 280 32.67 12.24 8.66
C LEU A 280 31.15 12.49 8.54
N ALA A 281 30.50 12.89 9.63
CA ALA A 281 29.07 13.20 9.63
C ALA A 281 28.74 14.45 8.80
N ALA A 282 29.61 15.46 8.83
CA ALA A 282 29.48 16.66 8.02
C ALA A 282 29.68 16.34 6.53
N ARG A 283 30.70 15.56 6.17
CA ARG A 283 30.93 15.11 4.78
C ARG A 283 29.77 14.31 4.21
N GLU A 284 29.14 13.46 5.03
CA GLU A 284 27.95 12.70 4.63
C GLU A 284 26.78 13.62 4.25
N ARG A 285 26.62 14.76 4.95
CA ARG A 285 25.56 15.74 4.72
C ARG A 285 25.92 16.80 3.68
N SER A 286 27.21 17.07 3.49
CA SER A 286 27.81 18.10 2.62
C SER A 286 27.48 19.56 2.98
N ALA A 287 26.25 19.87 3.39
CA ALA A 287 25.81 21.21 3.76
C ALA A 287 24.61 21.15 4.72
N ASN A 288 24.27 22.28 5.34
CA ASN A 288 22.99 22.46 6.01
C ASN A 288 21.86 22.31 4.96
N LEU A 289 20.80 21.59 5.30
CA LEU A 289 19.59 21.49 4.49
C LEU A 289 18.57 22.50 5.02
N TYR A 290 18.45 23.63 4.34
CA TYR A 290 17.45 24.65 4.61
C TYR A 290 16.15 24.32 3.91
N LEU A 291 15.15 23.90 4.68
CA LEU A 291 13.78 23.71 4.20
C LEU A 291 12.90 24.85 4.74
N PRO A 292 11.81 25.20 4.04
CA PRO A 292 10.87 26.19 4.56
C PRO A 292 10.31 25.86 5.94
N GLU A 293 10.24 24.57 6.29
CA GLU A 293 9.63 24.09 7.53
C GLU A 293 10.64 23.95 8.67
N ARG A 294 11.93 23.73 8.36
CA ARG A 294 13.02 23.59 9.33
C ARG A 294 14.40 23.59 8.65
N THR A 295 15.44 23.77 9.47
CA THR A 295 16.83 23.52 9.06
C THR A 295 17.31 22.19 9.62
N VAL A 296 17.98 21.38 8.79
CA VAL A 296 18.73 20.20 9.22
C VAL A 296 20.21 20.52 9.12
N SER A 297 20.87 20.61 10.26
CA SER A 297 22.27 21.05 10.37
C SER A 297 23.23 19.96 9.90
N MET A 298 24.29 20.38 9.21
CA MET A 298 25.41 19.55 8.79
C MET A 298 26.22 19.04 9.99
N LEU A 299 26.32 19.88 11.02
CA LEU A 299 27.02 19.63 12.28
C LEU A 299 26.01 19.60 13.45
N PRO A 300 26.39 19.09 14.63
CA PRO A 300 25.51 19.11 15.78
C PRO A 300 25.10 20.55 16.13
N PRO A 301 23.82 20.84 16.43
CA PRO A 301 23.38 22.21 16.73
C PRO A 301 24.16 22.88 17.87
N ALA A 302 24.60 22.10 18.87
CA ALA A 302 25.43 22.59 19.96
C ALA A 302 26.77 23.20 19.49
N LEU A 303 27.25 22.88 18.29
CA LEU A 303 28.47 23.46 17.74
C LEU A 303 28.24 24.91 17.33
N THR A 304 27.06 25.19 16.76
CA THR A 304 26.63 26.56 16.47
C THR A 304 26.52 27.35 17.77
N ASP A 305 25.90 26.79 18.82
CA ASP A 305 25.80 27.47 20.12
C ASP A 305 27.18 27.85 20.69
N GLU A 306 28.20 27.01 20.50
CA GLU A 306 29.56 27.22 21.01
C GLU A 306 30.40 28.18 20.15
N LEU A 307 30.27 28.11 18.81
CA LEU A 307 31.18 28.78 17.86
C LEU A 307 30.54 29.88 17.02
N GLY A 308 29.22 29.99 17.01
CA GLY A 308 28.51 31.04 16.30
C GLY A 308 28.94 32.42 16.81
N LEU A 309 29.33 33.28 15.88
CA LEU A 309 29.92 34.57 16.22
C LEU A 309 28.86 35.50 16.83
N GLY A 310 29.10 35.96 18.06
CA GLY A 310 28.15 36.81 18.79
C GLY A 310 27.04 36.06 19.53
N LEU A 311 27.02 34.72 19.49
CA LEU A 311 26.13 33.91 20.35
C LEU A 311 26.67 33.79 21.79
N GLN A 312 27.98 33.92 21.96
CA GLN A 312 28.67 34.04 23.24
C GLN A 312 29.17 35.47 23.46
N GLU A 313 29.48 35.83 24.70
CA GLU A 313 30.07 37.15 25.02
C GLU A 313 31.42 37.35 24.31
N ILE A 314 32.20 36.28 24.18
CA ILE A 314 33.47 36.24 23.45
C ILE A 314 33.48 34.97 22.59
N SER A 315 33.66 35.12 21.28
CA SER A 315 33.69 34.00 20.34
C SER A 315 35.12 33.76 19.81
N PRO A 316 35.62 32.51 19.79
CA PRO A 316 36.81 32.17 19.03
C PRO A 316 36.53 32.22 17.53
N ALA A 317 37.49 32.71 16.75
CA ALA A 317 37.36 32.81 15.29
C ALA A 317 38.70 32.53 14.60
N LEU A 318 38.62 32.05 13.35
CA LEU A 318 39.69 32.12 12.38
C LEU A 318 39.58 33.46 11.66
N SER A 319 40.56 34.34 11.84
CA SER A 319 40.44 35.73 11.40
C SER A 319 41.37 36.04 10.23
N PHE A 320 40.85 36.76 9.25
CA PHE A 320 41.58 37.23 8.07
C PHE A 320 41.66 38.75 8.12
N GLY A 321 42.87 39.29 8.26
CA GLY A 321 43.14 40.72 8.30
C GLY A 321 43.65 41.23 6.96
N PHE A 322 42.96 42.19 6.36
CA PHE A 322 43.32 42.80 5.08
C PHE A 322 43.65 44.28 5.28
N ARG A 323 44.93 44.65 5.10
CA ARG A 323 45.32 46.06 5.10
C ARG A 323 45.12 46.65 3.71
N LEU A 324 44.36 47.73 3.63
CA LEU A 324 43.97 48.35 2.36
C LEU A 324 44.79 49.61 2.10
N GLY A 325 45.33 49.70 0.89
CA GLY A 325 45.94 50.93 0.37
C GLY A 325 44.88 51.98 0.01
N ALA A 326 45.33 53.19 -0.31
CA ALA A 326 44.45 54.33 -0.60
C ALA A 326 43.49 54.11 -1.80
N GLU A 327 43.84 53.21 -2.71
CA GLU A 327 43.00 52.83 -3.87
C GLU A 327 42.13 51.58 -3.62
N GLY A 328 42.10 51.07 -2.38
CA GLY A 328 41.39 49.83 -2.02
C GLY A 328 42.14 48.54 -2.40
N THR A 329 43.40 48.65 -2.83
CA THR A 329 44.25 47.48 -3.09
C THR A 329 44.64 46.81 -1.78
N VAL A 330 44.55 45.48 -1.72
CA VAL A 330 45.07 44.71 -0.57
C VAL A 330 46.59 44.76 -0.60
N GLU A 331 47.18 45.40 0.42
CA GLU A 331 48.64 45.53 0.54
C GLU A 331 49.24 44.48 1.47
N GLU A 332 48.45 43.96 2.40
CA GLU A 332 48.88 42.96 3.37
C GLU A 332 47.71 42.05 3.74
N VAL A 333 48.01 40.76 3.89
CA VAL A 333 47.08 39.73 4.37
C VAL A 333 47.69 39.09 5.60
N GLU A 334 46.90 38.99 6.66
CA GLU A 334 47.22 38.29 7.88
C GLU A 334 46.14 37.23 8.15
N ILE A 335 46.53 36.07 8.68
CA ILE A 335 45.62 35.01 9.13
C ILE A 335 46.01 34.68 10.56
N THR A 336 45.06 34.76 11.50
CA THR A 336 45.30 34.58 12.93
C THR A 336 44.17 33.84 13.64
#